data_AF-A0A7V2WYD9-F1
#
_entry.id   AF-A0A7V2WYD9-F1
#
_cell.length_a   1.000
_cell.length_b   1.000
_cell.length_c   1.000
_cell.angle_alpha   90.00
_cell.angle_beta   90.00
_cell.angle_gamma   90.00
#
_symmetry.space_group_name_H-M   'P 1'
#
loop_
_entity.id
_entity.type
_entity.pdbx_description
1 polymer ?
#
loop_
_entity_poly.entity_id
_entity_poly.type
_entity_poly.pdbx_seq_one_letter_code
_entity_poly.pdbx_strand_id
1 'polypeptide(L)'
;LTTAFFRLLAERMADSLVVVTARENGRLVAAALNLRDDEALYGRLWGSLESHRFLHFELCYYRALEFAIAGGLARVEAGAQGEHKLLRGYEPVWTWSAHHIRNAGLAAAVARFLRHETRLLGHRFAELERLLPYRRSAQDDSRMASSGRKEK
;
A
#
# COMPACT_ATOMS: atom_id res chain seq x y z
N LEU A 1 13.80 7.90 -11.73
CA LEU A 1 12.74 8.50 -12.58
C LEU A 1 13.27 9.81 -13.16
N THR A 2 12.83 10.21 -14.34
CA THR A 2 13.34 11.42 -15.04
C THR A 2 12.32 12.56 -14.97
N THR A 3 12.76 13.80 -15.19
CA THR A 3 11.86 14.96 -15.29
C THR A 3 10.79 14.77 -16.37
N ALA A 4 11.17 14.17 -17.50
CA ALA A 4 10.23 13.87 -18.59
C ALA A 4 9.07 12.96 -18.14
N PHE A 5 9.34 11.98 -17.26
CA PHE A 5 8.31 11.12 -16.69
C PHE A 5 7.29 11.95 -15.88
N PHE A 6 7.74 12.82 -14.98
CA PHE A 6 6.84 13.63 -14.15
C PHE A 6 6.03 14.63 -14.94
N ARG A 7 6.63 15.23 -15.98
CA ARG A 7 5.91 16.12 -16.89
C ARG A 7 4.78 15.37 -17.61
N LEU A 8 5.08 14.21 -18.19
CA LEU A 8 4.06 13.38 -18.86
C LEU A 8 2.98 12.90 -17.90
N LEU A 9 3.34 12.58 -16.65
CA LEU A 9 2.39 12.20 -15.62
C LEU A 9 1.42 13.35 -15.31
N ALA A 10 1.93 14.58 -15.15
CA ALA A 10 1.10 15.77 -14.94
C ALA A 10 0.23 16.10 -16.16
N GLU A 11 0.75 15.96 -17.38
CA GLU A 11 0.00 16.24 -18.61
C GLU A 11 -1.12 15.23 -18.88
N ARG A 12 -0.92 13.96 -18.54
CA ARG A 12 -1.81 12.87 -18.96
C ARG A 12 -2.68 12.30 -17.84
N MET A 13 -2.34 12.55 -16.59
CA MET A 13 -2.99 11.96 -15.42
C MET A 13 -3.24 13.00 -14.32
N ALA A 14 -3.39 14.29 -14.67
CA ALA A 14 -3.57 15.40 -13.72
C ALA A 14 -4.64 15.09 -12.67
N ASP A 15 -5.81 14.61 -13.10
CA ASP A 15 -6.97 14.35 -12.22
C ASP A 15 -6.75 13.19 -11.25
N SER A 16 -5.79 12.32 -11.56
CA SER A 16 -5.38 11.18 -10.73
C SER A 16 -4.19 11.52 -9.83
N LEU A 17 -3.60 12.72 -9.91
CA LEU A 17 -2.45 13.10 -9.09
C LEU A 17 -2.88 13.80 -7.81
N VAL A 18 -2.30 13.36 -6.69
CA VAL A 18 -2.46 14.02 -5.39
C VAL A 18 -1.08 14.26 -4.81
N VAL A 19 -0.73 15.54 -4.64
CA VAL A 19 0.57 15.96 -4.10
C VAL A 19 0.35 16.65 -2.76
N VAL A 20 0.80 16.02 -1.68
CA VAL A 20 0.86 16.65 -0.36
C VAL A 20 2.20 17.35 -0.25
N THR A 21 2.20 18.64 0.07
CA THR A 21 3.44 19.44 0.20
C THR A 21 3.58 20.02 1.59
N ALA A 22 4.82 20.14 2.06
CA ALA A 22 5.19 20.87 3.26
C ALA A 22 5.93 22.13 2.85
N ARG A 23 5.57 23.26 3.46
CA ARG A 23 6.26 24.54 3.26
C ARG A 23 6.65 25.15 4.59
N GLU A 24 7.85 25.72 4.63
CA GLU A 24 8.34 26.52 5.74
C GLU A 24 8.66 27.92 5.20
N ASN A 25 8.08 28.96 5.81
CA ASN A 25 8.24 30.35 5.36
C ASN A 25 7.98 30.53 3.85
N GLY A 26 6.98 29.82 3.31
CA GLY A 26 6.60 29.85 1.90
C GLY A 26 7.45 28.96 0.98
N ARG A 27 8.61 28.45 1.43
CA ARG A 27 9.49 27.58 0.65
C ARG A 27 9.07 26.12 0.77
N LEU A 28 9.07 25.39 -0.34
CA LEU A 28 8.83 23.94 -0.35
C LEU A 28 9.97 23.23 0.40
N VAL A 29 9.63 22.39 1.38
CA VAL A 29 10.61 21.60 2.15
C VAL A 29 10.44 20.09 1.92
N ALA A 30 9.24 19.62 1.61
CA ALA A 30 8.99 18.22 1.28
C ALA A 30 7.72 18.01 0.45
N ALA A 31 7.61 16.84 -0.18
CA ALA A 31 6.41 16.42 -0.87
C ALA A 31 6.22 14.90 -0.85
N ALA A 32 4.95 14.48 -0.77
CA ALA A 32 4.51 13.12 -1.03
C ALA A 32 3.63 13.11 -2.28
N LEU A 33 4.01 12.29 -3.26
CA LEU A 33 3.25 12.06 -4.49
C LEU A 33 2.43 10.78 -4.35
N ASN A 34 1.14 10.91 -4.60
CA ASN A 34 0.17 9.81 -4.63
C ASN A 34 -0.55 9.79 -5.99
N LEU A 35 -1.03 8.62 -6.37
CA LEU A 35 -2.03 8.44 -7.43
C LEU A 35 -3.38 8.13 -6.79
N ARG A 36 -4.48 8.49 -7.44
CA ARG A 36 -5.82 8.09 -7.03
C ARG A 36 -6.62 7.54 -8.19
N ASP A 37 -7.56 6.67 -7.85
CA ASP A 37 -8.75 6.38 -8.66
C ASP A 37 -10.00 6.72 -7.82
N ASP A 38 -11.16 6.22 -8.23
CA ASP A 38 -12.44 6.49 -7.56
C ASP A 38 -12.58 5.77 -6.21
N GLU A 39 -11.73 4.79 -5.91
CA GLU A 39 -11.84 3.95 -4.71
C GLU A 39 -10.67 4.12 -3.75
N ALA A 40 -9.48 4.47 -4.26
CA ALA A 40 -8.25 4.29 -3.53
C ALA A 40 -7.24 5.42 -3.76
N LEU A 41 -6.48 5.72 -2.71
CA LEU A 41 -5.29 6.55 -2.78
C LEU A 41 -4.05 5.66 -2.67
N TYR A 42 -3.11 5.84 -3.58
CA TYR A 42 -1.91 5.03 -3.65
C TYR A 42 -0.64 5.86 -3.49
N GLY A 43 0.10 5.63 -2.41
CA GLY A 43 1.41 6.24 -2.19
C GLY A 43 2.44 5.79 -3.21
N ARG A 44 3.24 6.74 -3.74
CA ARG A 44 4.26 6.46 -4.76
C ARG A 44 5.63 6.94 -4.34
N LEU A 45 5.79 8.24 -4.13
CA LEU A 45 7.09 8.84 -3.88
C LEU A 45 7.00 9.77 -2.68
N TRP A 46 8.06 9.77 -1.90
CA TRP A 46 8.31 10.69 -0.82
C TRP A 46 9.67 11.36 -1.06
N GLY A 47 9.74 12.67 -0.84
CA GLY A 47 11.00 13.41 -0.90
C GLY A 47 10.98 14.58 0.06
N SER A 48 12.15 14.86 0.64
CA SER A 48 12.38 16.02 1.50
C SER A 48 13.70 16.67 1.16
N LEU A 49 13.73 17.99 1.16
CA LEU A 49 14.94 18.80 1.05
C LEU A 49 15.63 18.96 2.41
N GLU A 50 14.91 18.71 3.51
CA GLU A 50 15.36 18.85 4.88
C GLU A 50 14.99 17.66 5.76
N SER A 51 15.65 17.53 6.91
CA SER A 51 15.29 16.54 7.90
C SER A 51 14.48 17.19 9.02
N HIS A 52 13.20 16.82 9.10
CA HIS A 52 12.28 17.24 10.15
C HIS A 52 11.72 15.99 10.84
N ARG A 53 11.63 16.01 12.17
CA ARG A 53 11.05 14.89 12.92
C ARG A 53 9.60 14.68 12.48
N PHE A 54 9.24 13.43 12.23
CA PHE A 54 7.90 12.98 11.86
C PHE A 54 7.33 13.53 10.54
N LEU A 55 8.08 14.31 9.76
CA LEU A 55 7.58 14.91 8.52
C LEU A 55 7.11 13.86 7.49
N HIS A 56 7.81 12.72 7.43
CA HIS A 56 7.39 11.58 6.62
C HIS A 56 6.04 11.01 7.07
N PHE A 57 5.77 10.95 8.38
CA PHE A 57 4.49 10.45 8.89
C PHE A 57 3.36 11.44 8.56
N GLU A 58 3.61 12.72 8.79
CA GLU A 58 2.63 13.77 8.48
C GLU A 58 2.18 13.70 7.02
N LEU A 59 3.13 13.65 6.07
CA LEU A 59 2.80 13.77 4.65
C LEU A 59 2.37 12.43 4.02
N CYS A 60 3.05 11.33 4.36
CA CYS A 60 2.78 10.04 3.73
C CYS A 60 1.66 9.24 4.41
N TYR A 61 1.23 9.63 5.62
CA TYR A 61 0.22 8.91 6.39
C TYR A 61 -0.94 9.83 6.74
N TYR A 62 -0.73 10.80 7.62
CA TYR A 62 -1.84 11.57 8.19
C TYR A 62 -2.56 12.41 7.14
N ARG A 63 -1.83 13.21 6.35
CA ARG A 63 -2.43 14.01 5.26
C ARG A 63 -2.99 13.17 4.13
N ALA A 64 -2.35 12.05 3.81
CA ALA A 64 -2.86 11.12 2.82
C ALA A 64 -4.19 10.48 3.26
N LEU A 65 -4.30 10.08 4.53
CA LEU A 65 -5.51 9.54 5.12
C LEU A 65 -6.61 10.59 5.21
N GLU A 66 -6.30 11.80 5.66
CA GLU A 66 -7.27 12.92 5.70
C GLU A 66 -7.83 13.22 4.31
N PHE A 67 -6.97 13.28 3.30
CA PHE A 67 -7.40 13.46 1.91
C PHE A 67 -8.35 12.33 1.47
N ALA A 68 -8.00 11.08 1.75
CA ALA A 68 -8.81 9.93 1.36
C ALA A 68 -10.17 9.93 2.05
N ILE A 69 -10.21 10.21 3.35
CA ILE A 69 -11.46 10.30 4.14
C ILE A 69 -12.34 11.43 3.62
N ALA A 70 -11.78 12.61 3.40
CA ALA A 70 -12.54 13.76 2.89
C ALA A 70 -13.08 13.50 1.47
N GLY A 71 -12.35 12.74 0.65
CA GLY A 71 -12.76 12.34 -0.69
C GLY A 71 -13.67 11.11 -0.74
N GLY A 72 -13.98 10.48 0.40
CA GLY A 72 -14.78 9.25 0.45
C GLY A 72 -14.12 8.03 -0.17
N LEU A 73 -12.78 8.01 -0.28
CA LEU A 73 -12.04 6.87 -0.80
C LEU A 73 -12.09 5.72 0.21
N ALA A 74 -12.33 4.50 -0.30
CA ALA A 74 -12.51 3.31 0.51
C ALA A 74 -11.20 2.78 1.11
N ARG A 75 -10.05 3.03 0.47
CA ARG A 75 -8.75 2.54 0.96
C ARG A 75 -7.58 3.47 0.66
N VAL A 76 -6.53 3.34 1.46
CA VAL A 76 -5.22 3.96 1.22
C VAL A 76 -4.17 2.87 1.18
N GLU A 77 -3.32 2.91 0.17
CA GLU A 77 -2.21 1.97 -0.01
C GLU A 77 -0.87 2.69 0.18
N ALA A 78 -0.17 2.42 1.28
CA ALA A 78 1.14 3.00 1.57
C ALA A 78 2.31 2.40 0.75
N GLY A 79 2.01 1.76 -0.38
CA GLY A 79 2.98 1.09 -1.25
C GLY A 79 3.52 -0.24 -0.70
N ALA A 80 4.35 -0.91 -1.48
CA ALA A 80 4.94 -2.20 -1.12
C ALA A 80 6.18 -2.00 -0.22
N GLN A 81 6.10 -2.38 1.06
CA GLN A 81 7.25 -2.61 1.98
C GLN A 81 6.81 -2.72 3.44
N GLY A 82 7.47 -3.61 4.20
CA GLY A 82 7.72 -3.50 5.65
C GLY A 82 6.55 -3.78 6.59
N GLU A 83 6.77 -4.69 7.55
CA GLU A 83 5.82 -5.01 8.63
C GLU A 83 5.55 -3.83 9.56
N HIS A 84 6.44 -2.83 9.58
CA HIS A 84 6.27 -1.60 10.36
C HIS A 84 4.99 -0.81 10.02
N LYS A 85 4.35 -1.08 8.88
CA LYS A 85 3.07 -0.47 8.49
C LYS A 85 1.88 -1.02 9.28
N LEU A 86 1.98 -2.23 9.82
CA LEU A 86 0.93 -2.81 10.69
C LEU A 86 0.70 -1.92 11.90
N LEU A 87 1.77 -1.51 12.57
CA LEU A 87 1.71 -0.60 13.72
C LEU A 87 1.19 0.80 13.36
N ARG A 88 1.12 1.13 12.07
CA ARG A 88 0.58 2.38 11.54
C ARG A 88 -0.86 2.24 11.05
N GLY A 89 -1.50 1.09 11.26
CA GLY A 89 -2.88 0.82 10.88
C GLY A 89 -3.07 0.41 9.41
N TYR A 90 -2.05 -0.17 8.76
CA TYR A 90 -2.27 -0.81 7.46
C TYR A 90 -2.47 -2.30 7.64
N GLU A 91 -3.59 -2.80 7.17
CA GLU A 91 -3.94 -4.22 7.22
C GLU A 91 -3.19 -5.02 6.15
N PRO A 92 -2.77 -6.27 6.44
CA PRO A 92 -2.25 -7.15 5.42
C PRO A 92 -3.39 -7.53 4.46
N VAL A 93 -3.13 -7.45 3.16
CA VAL A 93 -4.07 -7.87 2.11
C VAL A 93 -3.38 -8.79 1.13
N TRP A 94 -4.11 -9.75 0.59
CA TRP A 94 -3.59 -10.62 -0.46
C TRP A 94 -3.43 -9.84 -1.76
N THR A 95 -2.19 -9.82 -2.28
CA THR A 95 -1.88 -9.22 -3.57
C THR A 95 -1.67 -10.30 -4.61
N TRP A 96 -2.29 -10.12 -5.78
CA TRP A 96 -2.25 -11.07 -6.88
C TRP A 96 -1.41 -10.51 -8.02
N SER A 97 -0.72 -11.39 -8.73
CA SER A 97 0.04 -11.03 -9.93
C SER A 97 -0.17 -12.08 -11.01
N ALA A 98 -0.22 -11.63 -12.26
CA ALA A 98 -0.39 -12.49 -13.42
C ALA A 98 0.91 -12.53 -14.22
N HIS A 99 1.38 -13.74 -14.52
CA HIS A 99 2.66 -13.96 -15.18
C HIS A 99 2.48 -14.83 -16.42
N HIS A 100 2.89 -14.31 -17.58
CA HIS A 100 3.01 -15.12 -18.79
C HIS A 100 4.47 -15.53 -18.98
N ILE A 101 4.76 -16.81 -18.78
CA ILE A 101 6.12 -17.36 -18.87
C ILE A 101 6.19 -18.31 -20.07
N ARG A 102 6.85 -17.88 -21.15
CA ARG A 102 6.94 -18.66 -22.40
C ARG A 102 7.78 -19.92 -22.27
N ASN A 103 8.86 -19.87 -21.49
CA ASN A 103 9.73 -21.03 -21.30
C ASN A 103 9.06 -22.02 -20.35
N ALA A 104 8.74 -23.22 -20.84
CA ALA A 104 8.03 -24.23 -20.07
C ALA A 104 8.79 -24.70 -18.82
N GLY A 105 10.12 -24.81 -18.88
CA GLY A 105 10.96 -25.18 -17.75
C GLY A 105 10.92 -24.14 -16.63
N LEU A 106 11.04 -22.86 -16.99
CA LEU A 106 10.91 -21.74 -16.05
C LEU A 106 9.49 -21.67 -15.47
N ALA A 107 8.46 -21.83 -16.29
CA ALA A 107 7.07 -21.82 -15.84
C ALA A 107 6.81 -22.92 -14.80
N ALA A 108 7.31 -24.12 -15.04
CA ALA A 108 7.21 -25.23 -14.09
C ALA A 108 7.97 -24.96 -12.78
N ALA A 109 9.17 -24.37 -12.87
CA ALA A 109 9.97 -24.02 -11.70
C ALA A 109 9.29 -22.95 -10.83
N VAL A 110 8.78 -21.88 -11.45
CA VAL A 110 8.03 -20.82 -10.77
C VAL A 110 6.74 -21.38 -10.16
N ALA A 111 5.97 -22.18 -10.90
CA ALA A 111 4.73 -22.79 -10.39
C ALA A 111 4.99 -23.68 -9.16
N ARG A 112 6.10 -24.45 -9.16
CA ARG A 112 6.50 -25.26 -8.01
C ARG A 112 6.88 -24.40 -6.80
N PHE A 113 7.64 -23.32 -7.02
CA PHE A 113 8.00 -22.37 -5.97
C PHE A 113 6.75 -21.72 -5.36
N LEU A 114 5.84 -21.21 -6.20
CA LEU A 114 4.62 -20.53 -5.75
C LEU A 114 3.72 -21.43 -4.90
N ARG A 115 3.64 -22.74 -5.15
CA ARG A 115 2.90 -23.67 -4.27
C ARG A 115 3.46 -23.70 -2.85
N HIS A 116 4.77 -23.70 -2.71
CA HIS A 116 5.43 -23.68 -1.41
C HIS A 116 5.30 -22.30 -0.75
N GLU A 117 5.57 -21.24 -1.50
CA GLU A 117 5.50 -19.86 -1.01
C GLU A 117 4.08 -19.50 -0.55
N THR A 118 3.04 -19.87 -1.30
CA THR A 118 1.64 -19.57 -0.94
C THR A 118 1.28 -20.13 0.44
N ARG A 119 1.73 -21.37 0.74
CA ARG A 119 1.50 -21.97 2.06
C ARG A 119 2.22 -21.20 3.16
N LEU A 120 3.48 -20.82 2.95
CA LEU A 120 4.25 -20.03 3.91
C LEU A 120 3.63 -18.65 4.14
N LEU A 121 3.19 -17.99 3.06
CA LEU A 121 2.49 -16.71 3.13
C LEU A 121 1.17 -16.84 3.89
N GLY A 122 0.44 -17.94 3.76
CA GLY A 122 -0.78 -18.17 4.54
C GLY A 122 -0.54 -18.16 6.06
N HIS A 123 0.53 -18.81 6.51
CA HIS A 123 0.93 -18.79 7.91
C HIS A 123 1.33 -17.38 8.37
N ARG A 124 2.14 -16.69 7.56
CA ARG A 124 2.57 -15.31 7.86
C ARG A 124 1.38 -14.34 7.87
N PHE A 125 0.43 -14.47 6.94
CA PHE A 125 -0.76 -13.63 6.86
C PHE A 125 -1.57 -13.71 8.17
N ALA A 126 -1.84 -14.93 8.65
CA ALA A 126 -2.56 -15.14 9.90
C ALA A 126 -1.80 -14.60 11.13
N GLU A 127 -0.46 -14.58 11.09
CA GLU A 127 0.36 -13.94 12.15
C GLU A 127 0.22 -12.42 12.10
N LEU A 128 0.35 -11.80 10.92
CA LEU A 128 0.25 -10.36 10.76
C LEU A 128 -1.14 -9.83 11.13
N GLU A 129 -2.22 -10.56 10.79
CA GLU A 129 -3.59 -10.22 11.23
C GLU A 129 -3.71 -10.19 12.76
N ARG A 130 -3.04 -11.10 13.47
CA ARG A 130 -3.07 -11.11 14.94
C ARG A 130 -2.32 -9.92 15.55
N LEU A 131 -1.33 -9.38 14.84
CA LEU A 131 -0.51 -8.26 15.30
C LEU A 131 -1.12 -6.88 15.00
N LEU A 132 -2.29 -6.83 14.35
CA LEU A 132 -2.96 -5.57 14.07
C LEU A 132 -3.31 -4.81 15.37
N PRO A 133 -3.16 -3.48 15.39
CA PRO A 133 -3.42 -2.66 16.58
C PRO A 133 -4.92 -2.42 16.84
N TYR A 134 -5.80 -3.11 16.11
CA TYR A 134 -7.24 -2.95 16.24
C TYR A 134 -7.83 -3.84 17.33
N ARG A 135 -8.84 -3.31 18.02
CA ARG A 135 -9.62 -4.09 18.98
C ARG A 135 -10.34 -5.21 18.24
N ARG A 136 -10.13 -6.46 18.66
CA ARG A 136 -10.92 -7.60 18.19
C ARG A 136 -12.31 -7.55 18.80
N SER A 137 -13.34 -7.53 17.96
CA SER A 137 -14.73 -7.65 18.41
C SER A 137 -15.13 -9.12 18.50
N ALA A 138 -16.12 -9.47 19.33
CA ALA A 138 -16.63 -10.85 19.42
C ALA A 138 -17.21 -11.38 18.08
N GLN A 139 -17.48 -10.50 17.11
CA GLN A 139 -17.93 -10.85 15.77
C GLN A 139 -16.76 -11.24 14.82
N ASP A 140 -15.55 -10.74 15.04
CA ASP A 140 -14.38 -11.04 14.20
C ASP A 140 -13.89 -12.49 14.36
N ASP A 141 -14.04 -13.06 15.57
CA ASP A 141 -13.71 -14.47 15.84
C ASP A 141 -14.54 -15.44 14.97
N SER A 142 -15.76 -15.04 14.57
CA SER A 142 -16.65 -15.84 13.73
C SER A 142 -16.27 -15.82 12.24
N ARG A 143 -15.68 -14.72 11.75
CA ARG A 143 -15.21 -14.59 10.36
C ARG A 143 -13.93 -15.36 10.11
N MET A 144 -12.97 -15.32 11.04
CA MET A 144 -11.73 -16.11 10.95
C MET A 144 -12.00 -17.62 10.94
N ALA A 145 -12.99 -18.10 11.71
CA ALA A 145 -13.40 -19.50 11.71
C ALA A 145 -14.06 -19.95 10.38
N SER A 146 -14.67 -19.02 9.64
CA SER A 146 -15.36 -19.30 8.37
C SER A 146 -14.47 -19.21 7.12
N SER A 147 -13.39 -18.41 7.16
CA SER A 147 -12.46 -18.23 6.04
C SER A 147 -11.55 -19.44 5.79
N GLY A 148 -11.34 -20.29 6.81
CA GLY A 148 -10.61 -21.56 6.69
C GLY A 148 -11.37 -22.69 5.96
N ARG A 149 -12.54 -22.42 5.39
CA ARG A 149 -13.40 -23.43 4.75
C ARG A 149 -13.81 -23.02 3.33
N LYS A 150 -12.86 -22.65 2.48
CA LYS A 150 -13.06 -22.64 1.02
C LYS A 150 -11.82 -23.19 0.30
N GLU A 151 -11.62 -24.50 0.43
CA GLU A 151 -10.99 -25.32 -0.62
C GLU A 151 -12.11 -26.10 -1.33
N LYS A 152 -12.32 -25.79 -2.61
CA LYS A 152 -12.87 -26.69 -3.63
C LYS A 152 -12.19 -26.37 -4.94
#